data_AF-A0A7D5MSX7-F1
#
_entry.id   AF-A0A7D5MSX7-F1
#
_cell.length_a   1.000
_cell.length_b   1.000
_cell.length_c   1.000
_cell.angle_alpha   90.00
_cell.angle_beta   90.00
_cell.angle_gamma   90.00
#
_symmetry.space_group_name_H-M   'P 1'
#
loop_
_entity.id
_entity.type
_entity.pdbx_description
1 polymer ?
#
loop_
_entity_poly.entity_id
_entity_poly.type
_entity_poly.pdbx_seq_one_letter_code
_entity_poly.pdbx_strand_id
1 'polypeptide(L)'
;MTRGERDRFERLHALGASAKVDGLQARPVVLPIDCSDDGSWIKVCDREYMFPGLLQKTAVRRLYDALQGGLPTLPMQSLLEEIESRSRHISQVFSGADPKWRDIIGYGKGLVWLKVDA
;
A
#
# COMPACT_ATOMS: atom_id res chain seq x y z
N MET A 1 -23.91 -37.46 -45.53
CA MET A 1 -22.84 -36.51 -45.16
C MET A 1 -23.16 -35.22 -45.88
N THR A 2 -23.13 -34.04 -45.27
CA THR A 2 -21.95 -33.52 -44.57
C THR A 2 -22.31 -32.48 -43.51
N ARG A 3 -21.76 -32.70 -42.31
CA ARG A 3 -20.97 -31.75 -41.50
C ARG A 3 -21.48 -30.31 -41.32
N GLY A 4 -22.78 -30.05 -41.46
CA GLY A 4 -23.38 -28.74 -41.21
C GLY A 4 -23.64 -28.42 -39.75
N GLU A 5 -23.45 -29.37 -38.82
CA GLU A 5 -23.95 -29.27 -37.44
C GLU A 5 -22.92 -29.62 -36.36
N ARG A 6 -21.62 -29.55 -36.70
CA ARG A 6 -20.50 -29.78 -35.75
C ARG A 6 -19.68 -28.53 -35.46
N ASP A 7 -20.21 -27.34 -35.74
CA ASP A 7 -19.69 -26.05 -35.30
C ASP A 7 -20.08 -25.75 -33.84
N ARG A 8 -19.84 -26.72 -32.95
CA ARG A 8 -20.27 -26.68 -31.53
C ARG A 8 -19.24 -27.34 -30.62
N PHE A 9 -17.96 -27.01 -30.82
CA PHE A 9 -16.89 -27.43 -29.90
C PHE A 9 -15.90 -26.31 -29.52
N GLU A 10 -16.26 -25.03 -29.75
CA GLU A 10 -15.38 -23.89 -29.42
C GLU A 10 -16.07 -22.71 -28.70
N ARG A 11 -17.20 -22.90 -28.01
CA ARG A 11 -17.97 -21.75 -27.47
C ARG A 11 -18.55 -21.82 -26.04
N LEU A 12 -18.10 -22.70 -25.15
CA LEU A 12 -18.66 -22.73 -23.77
C LEU A 12 -17.64 -23.02 -22.65
N HIS A 13 -16.58 -22.22 -22.56
CA HIS A 13 -16.02 -21.84 -21.25
C HIS A 13 -16.51 -20.44 -20.89
N ALA A 14 -17.84 -20.33 -20.81
CA ALA A 14 -18.53 -19.23 -20.17
C ALA A 14 -19.07 -19.78 -18.84
N LEU A 15 -18.50 -19.33 -17.72
CA LEU A 15 -19.19 -18.92 -16.48
C LEU A 15 -18.17 -18.79 -15.34
N GLY A 16 -17.67 -17.57 -15.21
CA GLY A 16 -16.88 -17.07 -14.09
C GLY A 16 -16.92 -15.55 -14.12
N ALA A 17 -18.15 -15.01 -14.12
CA ALA A 17 -18.57 -13.62 -13.86
C ALA A 17 -17.53 -12.51 -14.17
N SER A 18 -17.69 -11.85 -15.32
CA SER A 18 -18.31 -10.53 -15.40
C SER A 18 -17.52 -9.43 -14.69
N ALA A 19 -16.66 -8.81 -15.49
CA ALA A 19 -16.10 -7.49 -15.25
C ALA A 19 -17.22 -6.46 -15.05
N LYS A 20 -17.04 -5.61 -14.04
CA LYS A 20 -17.20 -4.15 -14.07
C LYS A 20 -16.85 -3.63 -12.69
N VAL A 21 -15.56 -3.38 -12.46
CA VAL A 21 -15.17 -2.41 -11.44
C VAL A 21 -14.96 -1.11 -12.20
N ASP A 22 -15.72 -0.11 -11.77
CA ASP A 22 -15.85 1.20 -12.37
C ASP A 22 -14.49 1.79 -12.76
N GLY A 23 -14.47 2.43 -13.94
CA GLY A 23 -13.28 3.03 -14.50
C GLY A 23 -12.80 4.19 -13.67
N LEU A 24 -11.81 3.94 -12.82
CA LEU A 24 -10.76 4.89 -12.54
C LEU A 24 -9.45 4.11 -12.69
N GLN A 25 -8.90 4.11 -13.91
CA GLN A 25 -7.45 3.93 -14.01
C GLN A 25 -6.86 5.13 -13.26
N ALA A 26 -6.62 4.95 -11.96
CA ALA A 26 -5.81 5.85 -11.19
C ALA A 26 -4.50 5.93 -11.96
N ARG A 27 -4.29 7.05 -12.68
CA ARG A 27 -2.96 7.36 -13.19
C ARG A 27 -2.04 7.16 -11.99
N PRO A 28 -0.98 6.35 -12.08
CA PRO A 28 -0.02 6.26 -11.00
C PRO A 28 0.41 7.70 -10.77
N VAL A 29 -0.01 8.26 -9.64
CA VAL A 29 0.44 9.57 -9.25
C VAL A 29 1.92 9.31 -9.03
N VAL A 30 2.75 9.80 -9.95
CA VAL A 30 4.20 9.83 -9.77
C VAL A 30 4.43 10.88 -8.68
N LEU A 31 4.02 10.51 -7.47
CA LEU A 31 4.38 11.20 -6.26
C LEU A 31 5.90 11.07 -6.19
N PRO A 32 6.62 12.11 -5.75
CA PRO A 32 8.06 12.05 -5.59
C PRO A 32 8.40 11.21 -4.35
N ILE A 33 7.88 9.98 -4.29
CA ILE A 33 8.04 9.05 -3.19
C ILE A 33 8.51 7.72 -3.73
N ASP A 34 9.55 7.18 -3.11
CA ASP A 34 10.11 5.87 -3.44
C ASP A 34 10.43 5.13 -2.15
N CYS A 35 10.37 3.81 -2.17
CA CYS A 35 10.55 2.97 -1.00
C CYS A 35 11.30 1.70 -1.37
N SER A 36 12.28 1.35 -0.54
CA SER A 36 12.89 0.02 -0.57
C SER A 36 11.87 -1.12 -0.52
N ASP A 37 12.25 -2.26 -1.09
CA ASP A 37 11.46 -3.49 -1.05
C ASP A 37 11.20 -3.99 0.36
N ASP A 38 12.17 -3.83 1.27
CA ASP A 38 12.03 -4.22 2.67
C ASP A 38 11.45 -3.12 3.57
N GLY A 39 11.34 -1.88 3.10
CA GLY A 39 10.95 -0.71 3.90
C GLY A 39 12.06 -0.15 4.80
N SER A 40 13.32 -0.57 4.62
CA SER A 40 14.47 0.00 5.34
C SER A 40 14.71 1.47 5.08
N TRP A 41 14.29 1.95 3.92
CA TRP A 41 14.33 3.36 3.56
C TRP A 41 13.11 3.76 2.75
N ILE A 42 12.75 5.03 2.90
CA ILE A 42 11.79 5.72 2.05
C ILE A 42 12.34 7.09 1.70
N LYS A 43 12.21 7.47 0.44
CA LYS A 43 12.55 8.79 -0.08
C LYS A 43 11.27 9.54 -0.35
N VAL A 44 11.14 10.74 0.19
CA VAL A 44 10.03 11.68 -0.09
C VAL A 44 10.64 12.99 -0.56
N CYS A 45 10.27 13.42 -1.76
CA CYS A 45 10.92 14.51 -2.49
C CYS A 45 12.44 14.22 -2.63
N ASP A 46 13.28 15.10 -2.08
CA ASP A 46 14.74 14.96 -2.06
C ASP A 46 15.31 14.48 -0.72
N ARG A 47 14.45 13.98 0.19
CA ARG A 47 14.87 13.52 1.52
C ARG A 47 14.69 12.03 1.67
N GLU A 48 15.74 11.36 2.12
CA GLU A 48 15.74 9.94 2.46
C GLU A 48 15.65 9.75 3.98
N TYR A 49 14.85 8.78 4.40
CA TYR A 49 14.62 8.43 5.80
C TYR A 49 14.89 6.93 5.99
N MET A 50 15.70 6.61 7.00
CA MET A 50 16.14 5.24 7.29
C MET A 50 15.43 4.67 8.51
N PHE A 51 15.04 3.40 8.42
CA PHE A 51 14.31 2.66 9.44
C PHE A 51 15.01 1.33 9.75
N PRO A 52 15.74 1.23 10.88
CA PRO A 52 16.47 0.00 11.21
C PRO A 52 15.59 -1.08 11.82
N GLY A 53 14.48 -0.73 12.48
CA GLY A 53 13.65 -1.67 13.22
C GLY A 53 12.68 -2.45 12.34
N LEU A 54 12.55 -3.77 12.56
CA LEU A 54 11.66 -4.65 11.76
C LEU A 54 10.23 -4.09 11.65
N LEU A 55 9.61 -3.73 12.78
CA LEU A 55 8.26 -3.17 12.79
C LEU A 55 8.15 -1.82 12.05
N GLN A 56 9.21 -1.01 12.09
CA GLN A 56 9.26 0.29 11.41
C GLN A 56 9.27 0.06 9.90
N LYS A 57 10.14 -0.84 9.45
CA LYS A 57 10.26 -1.23 8.04
C LYS A 57 8.94 -1.77 7.49
N THR A 58 8.32 -2.71 8.19
CA THR A 58 7.03 -3.28 7.77
C THR A 58 5.94 -2.22 7.74
N ALA A 59 5.89 -1.32 8.73
CA ALA A 59 4.91 -0.23 8.75
C ALA A 59 5.10 0.74 7.57
N VAL A 60 6.34 1.13 7.28
CA VAL A 60 6.68 2.02 6.15
C VAL A 60 6.31 1.38 4.82
N ARG A 61 6.66 0.09 4.64
CA ARG A 61 6.32 -0.65 3.42
C ARG A 61 4.81 -0.74 3.23
N ARG A 62 4.05 -1.06 4.28
CA ARG A 62 2.58 -1.12 4.22
C ARG A 62 1.94 0.22 3.87
N LEU A 63 2.43 1.30 4.48
CA LEU A 63 1.94 2.64 4.16
C LEU A 63 2.24 3.04 2.71
N TYR A 64 3.42 2.67 2.20
CA TYR A 64 3.79 2.90 0.81
C TYR A 64 2.92 2.11 -0.16
N ASP A 65 2.73 0.81 0.08
CA ASP A 65 1.89 -0.06 -0.76
C ASP A 65 0.44 0.43 -0.79
N ALA A 66 -0.11 0.85 0.35
CA ALA A 66 -1.45 1.43 0.44
C ALA A 66 -1.57 2.70 -0.40
N LEU A 67 -0.59 3.61 -0.29
CA LEU A 67 -0.56 4.84 -1.08
C LEU A 67 -0.50 4.55 -2.58
N GLN A 68 0.36 3.61 -3.01
CA GLN A 68 0.45 3.18 -4.41
C GLN A 68 -0.85 2.50 -4.89
N GLY A 69 -1.56 1.81 -4.00
CA GLY A 69 -2.88 1.21 -4.25
C GLY A 69 -4.04 2.20 -4.23
N GLY A 70 -3.80 3.50 -4.04
CA GLY A 70 -4.84 4.54 -4.00
C GLY A 70 -5.54 4.69 -2.65
N LEU A 71 -5.00 4.08 -1.58
CA LEU A 71 -5.44 4.23 -0.20
C LEU A 71 -4.46 5.14 0.56
N PRO A 72 -4.67 6.47 0.55
CA PRO A 72 -3.71 7.42 1.12
C PRO A 72 -3.59 7.33 2.64
N THR A 73 -4.54 6.68 3.32
CA THR A 73 -4.58 6.56 4.78
C THR A 73 -4.97 5.14 5.18
N LEU A 74 -4.36 4.62 6.26
CA LEU A 74 -4.69 3.34 6.86
C LEU A 74 -5.26 3.53 8.28
N PRO A 75 -6.22 2.68 8.72
CA PRO A 75 -6.59 2.61 10.12
C PRO A 75 -5.39 2.18 10.98
N MET A 76 -5.13 2.94 12.05
CA MET A 76 -3.97 2.69 12.93
C MET A 76 -4.03 1.30 13.56
N GLN A 77 -5.21 0.86 14.03
CA GLN A 77 -5.39 -0.46 14.64
C GLN A 77 -5.08 -1.57 13.64
N SER A 78 -5.64 -1.49 12.43
CA SER A 78 -5.38 -2.48 11.37
C SER A 78 -3.90 -2.53 11.00
N LEU A 79 -3.24 -1.37 10.86
CA LEU A 79 -1.81 -1.33 10.60
C LEU A 79 -1.00 -1.99 11.72
N LEU A 80 -1.33 -1.71 12.98
CA LEU A 80 -0.62 -2.27 14.14
C LEU A 80 -0.83 -3.79 14.27
N GLU A 81 -2.04 -4.28 13.99
CA GLU A 81 -2.37 -5.70 13.94
C GLU A 81 -1.62 -6.42 12.81
N GLU A 82 -1.62 -5.85 11.60
CA GLU A 82 -0.94 -6.42 10.43
C GLU A 82 0.57 -6.55 10.60
N ILE A 83 1.20 -5.61 11.33
CA ILE A 83 2.63 -5.69 11.64
C ILE A 83 2.90 -6.45 12.95
N GLU A 84 1.88 -7.07 13.56
CA GLU A 84 1.97 -7.81 14.83
C GLU A 84 2.56 -7.00 15.99
N SER A 85 2.34 -5.68 15.99
CA SER A 85 2.86 -4.79 17.02
C SER A 85 1.99 -4.79 18.27
N ARG A 86 2.63 -4.87 19.44
CA ARG A 86 1.97 -4.66 20.74
C ARG A 86 1.79 -3.18 21.11
N SER A 87 2.21 -2.28 20.22
CA SER A 87 2.07 -0.84 20.43
C SER A 87 0.59 -0.44 20.37
N ARG A 88 0.24 0.62 21.10
CA ARG A 88 -1.09 1.25 21.03
C ARG A 88 -1.12 2.41 20.03
N HIS A 89 0.05 2.96 19.71
CA HIS A 89 0.21 4.09 18.82
C HIS A 89 1.38 3.87 17.87
N ILE A 90 1.26 4.39 16.65
CA ILE A 90 2.34 4.32 15.67
C ILE A 90 3.62 4.99 16.18
N SER A 91 3.52 6.06 16.98
CA SER A 91 4.68 6.73 17.58
C SER A 91 5.52 5.83 18.48
N GLN A 92 4.93 4.77 19.07
CA GLN A 92 5.67 3.79 19.88
C GLN A 92 6.49 2.83 19.00
N VAL A 93 5.97 2.47 17.82
CA VAL A 93 6.69 1.67 16.81
C VAL A 93 7.98 2.38 16.36
N PHE A 94 7.92 3.71 16.24
CA PHE A 94 9.05 4.55 15.83
C PHE A 94 9.81 5.19 17.00
N SER A 95 9.63 4.73 18.24
CA SER A 95 10.25 5.34 19.43
C SER A 95 11.78 5.33 19.43
N GLY A 96 12.41 4.37 18.75
CA GLY A 96 13.86 4.28 18.57
C GLY A 96 14.38 4.75 17.21
N ALA A 97 13.53 5.31 16.34
CA ALA A 97 13.95 5.85 15.05
C ALA A 97 14.39 7.33 15.18
N ASP A 98 15.06 7.85 14.15
CA ASP A 98 15.35 9.30 14.05
C ASP A 98 14.03 10.09 14.12
N PRO A 99 13.85 11.04 15.06
CA PRO A 99 12.62 11.82 15.22
C PRO A 99 12.06 12.46 13.94
N LYS A 100 12.91 12.69 12.92
CA LYS A 100 12.53 13.17 11.59
C LYS A 100 11.54 12.25 10.86
N TRP A 101 11.34 11.02 11.31
CA TRP A 101 10.27 10.16 10.77
C TRP A 101 8.90 10.83 10.81
N ARG A 102 8.68 11.77 11.74
CA ARG A 102 7.44 12.55 11.87
C ARG A 102 7.22 13.52 10.71
N ASP A 103 8.26 13.84 9.94
CA ASP A 103 8.16 14.71 8.77
C ASP A 103 7.41 14.01 7.64
N ILE A 104 7.51 12.68 7.58
CA ILE A 104 6.91 11.86 6.50
C ILE A 104 5.77 10.97 6.96
N ILE A 105 5.61 10.70 8.26
CA ILE A 105 4.47 9.91 8.77
C ILE A 105 3.52 10.83 9.54
N GLY A 106 2.30 10.93 9.04
CA GLY A 106 1.17 11.55 9.71
C GLY A 106 0.36 10.53 10.50
N TYR A 107 -0.16 10.94 11.64
CA TYR A 107 -1.09 10.14 12.41
C TYR A 107 -2.07 11.01 13.21
N GLY A 108 -3.31 10.55 13.33
CA GLY A 108 -4.36 11.27 14.02
C GLY A 108 -5.75 10.71 13.72
N LYS A 109 -6.71 10.93 14.63
CA LYS A 109 -8.11 10.45 14.48
C LYS A 109 -8.22 8.93 14.16
N GLY A 110 -7.29 8.13 14.70
CA GLY A 110 -7.26 6.68 14.45
C GLY A 110 -6.70 6.27 13.08
N LEU A 111 -6.14 7.20 12.31
CA LEU A 111 -5.53 6.96 11.01
C LEU A 111 -4.02 7.23 11.01
N VAL A 112 -3.33 6.62 10.06
CA VAL A 112 -1.89 6.80 9.76
C VAL A 112 -1.73 6.95 8.25
N TRP A 113 -0.82 7.83 7.81
CA TRP A 113 -0.58 8.10 6.39
C TRP A 113 0.85 8.58 6.13
N LEU A 114 1.27 8.52 4.87
CA LEU A 114 2.49 9.17 4.39
C LEU A 114 2.19 10.61 3.99
N LYS A 115 3.03 11.53 4.44
CA LYS A 115 3.01 12.94 4.04
C LYS A 115 3.90 13.08 2.79
N VAL A 116 3.28 13.35 1.66
CA VAL A 116 3.95 13.50 0.35
C VAL A 116 4.09 14.96 -0.10
N ASP A 117 3.52 15.91 0.65
CA ASP A 117 3.49 17.35 0.32
C ASP A 117 4.63 18.18 0.96
N ALA A 118 5.78 17.57 1.30
CA ALA A 118 6.85 18.25 2.02
C ALA A 118 7.83 19.02 1.12
#